data_AF-A0A652JSA6-F1
#
_entry.id   AF-A0A652JSA6-F1
#
_cell.length_a   1.000
_cell.length_b   1.000
_cell.length_c   1.000
_cell.angle_alpha   90.00
_cell.angle_beta   90.00
_cell.angle_gamma   90.00
#
_symmetry.space_group_name_H-M   'P 1'
#
loop_
_entity.id
_entity.type
_entity.pdbx_description
1 polymer ?
#
loop_
_entity_poly.entity_id
_entity_poly.type
_entity_poly.pdbx_seq_one_letter_code
_entity_poly.pdbx_strand_id
1 'polypeptide(L)'
;HGTTYAGACLIYTTCQQMYPGSSFISQITSGDETPGDTKYATWYSACDGVILPYTSTRLSGATNNNVVCQNHIGYLADTVVLGQVARFIAS
;
A
#
# COMPACT_ATOMS: atom_id res chain seq x y z
N HIS A 1 -3.21 9.26 -0.53
CA HIS A 1 -3.26 7.81 -0.84
C HIS A 1 -4.00 7.54 -2.15
N GLY A 2 -4.10 6.27 -2.55
CA GLY A 2 -4.70 5.84 -3.81
C GLY A 2 -3.66 5.57 -4.90
N THR A 3 -4.15 5.21 -6.09
CA THR A 3 -3.30 4.95 -7.27
C THR A 3 -3.88 5.54 -8.55
N THR A 4 -3.06 6.27 -9.30
CA THR A 4 -3.45 6.80 -10.62
C THR A 4 -3.66 5.70 -11.66
N TYR A 5 -3.11 4.50 -11.44
CA TYR A 5 -3.37 3.33 -12.31
C TYR A 5 -4.85 2.96 -12.37
N ALA A 6 -5.62 3.26 -11.31
CA ALA A 6 -7.06 3.06 -11.29
C ALA A 6 -7.81 3.85 -12.40
N GLY A 7 -7.17 4.88 -12.98
CA GLY A 7 -7.66 5.57 -14.17
C GLY A 7 -7.95 4.63 -15.36
N ALA A 8 -7.26 3.48 -15.44
CA ALA A 8 -7.46 2.48 -16.49
C ALA A 8 -8.79 1.70 -16.38
N CYS A 9 -9.53 1.83 -15.28
CA CYS A 9 -10.70 0.99 -15.00
C CYS A 9 -11.86 1.74 -14.33
N LEU A 10 -11.97 3.07 -14.53
CA LEU A 10 -12.98 3.93 -13.90
C LEU A 10 -14.45 3.57 -14.20
N ILE A 11 -14.71 2.62 -15.11
CA ILE A 11 -16.04 2.03 -15.29
C ILE A 11 -16.51 1.22 -14.06
N TYR A 12 -15.57 0.79 -13.21
CA TYR A 12 -15.86 0.06 -11.98
C TYR A 12 -15.77 0.98 -10.76
N THR A 13 -16.74 0.86 -9.85
CA THR A 13 -16.78 1.61 -8.59
C THR A 13 -15.50 1.46 -7.76
N THR A 14 -14.90 0.27 -7.76
CA THR A 14 -13.66 0.01 -7.03
C THR A 14 -12.50 0.88 -7.53
N CYS A 15 -12.37 1.07 -8.84
CA CYS A 15 -11.33 1.93 -9.40
C CYS A 15 -11.62 3.41 -9.14
N GLN A 16 -12.88 3.83 -9.21
CA GLN A 16 -13.28 5.19 -8.80
C GLN A 16 -12.91 5.45 -7.33
N GLN A 17 -13.10 4.47 -6.45
CA GLN A 17 -12.74 4.55 -5.04
C GLN A 17 -11.22 4.59 -4.83
N MET A 18 -10.43 3.77 -5.53
CA MET A 18 -8.97 3.74 -5.39
C MET A 18 -8.25 4.95 -5.99
N TYR A 19 -8.92 5.75 -6.83
CA TYR A 19 -8.31 6.89 -7.51
C TYR A 19 -7.94 8.02 -6.51
N PRO A 20 -6.75 8.64 -6.63
CA PRO A 20 -6.34 9.73 -5.76
C PRO A 20 -7.33 10.90 -5.78
N GLY A 21 -7.73 11.37 -4.59
CA GLY A 21 -8.71 12.45 -4.44
C GLY A 21 -10.17 12.00 -4.48
N SER A 22 -10.45 10.70 -4.59
CA SER A 22 -11.82 10.19 -4.41
C SER A 22 -12.35 10.51 -3.00
N SER A 23 -13.68 10.61 -2.86
CA SER A 23 -14.32 10.78 -1.56
C SER A 23 -14.03 9.61 -0.62
N PHE A 24 -13.95 8.39 -1.16
CA PHE A 24 -13.64 7.18 -0.40
C PHE A 24 -12.24 7.23 0.21
N ILE A 25 -11.21 7.55 -0.58
CA ILE A 25 -9.84 7.70 -0.08
C ILE A 25 -9.77 8.82 0.94
N SER A 26 -10.37 9.98 0.64
CA SER A 26 -10.40 11.13 1.56
C SER A 26 -11.03 10.77 2.92
N GLN A 27 -12.05 9.92 2.91
CA GLN A 27 -12.72 9.47 4.14
C GLN A 27 -11.89 8.45 4.92
N ILE A 28 -11.41 7.38 4.26
CA ILE A 28 -10.74 6.26 4.94
C ILE A 28 -9.35 6.63 5.45
N THR A 29 -8.70 7.63 4.84
CA THR A 29 -7.37 8.10 5.27
C THR A 29 -7.46 9.38 6.10
N SER A 30 -8.63 9.67 6.68
CA SER A 30 -8.80 10.79 7.61
C SER A 30 -8.44 10.37 9.02
N GLY A 31 -7.71 11.23 9.74
CA GLY A 31 -7.30 10.98 11.12
C GLY A 31 -6.01 10.17 11.23
N ASP A 32 -5.99 9.24 12.18
CA ASP A 32 -4.83 8.40 12.47
C ASP A 32 -4.79 7.20 11.51
N GLU A 33 -3.71 7.09 10.74
CA GLU A 33 -3.48 6.00 9.78
C GLU A 33 -3.10 4.68 10.45
N THR A 34 -2.68 4.71 11.71
CA THR A 34 -2.22 3.54 12.47
C THR A 34 -2.86 3.49 13.86
N PRO A 35 -4.20 3.34 13.96
CA PRO A 35 -4.91 3.48 15.21
C PRO A 35 -4.66 2.32 16.19
N GLY A 36 -4.71 2.64 17.49
CA GLY A 36 -4.62 1.67 18.58
C GLY A 36 -3.20 1.18 18.87
N ASP A 37 -3.08 0.17 19.74
CA ASP A 37 -1.78 -0.27 20.28
C ASP A 37 -1.10 -1.38 19.46
N THR A 38 -1.57 -1.64 18.24
CA THR A 38 -0.97 -2.65 17.36
C THR A 38 0.19 -2.09 16.57
N LYS A 39 1.03 -2.98 16.02
CA LYS A 39 2.15 -2.59 15.15
C LYS A 39 1.71 -2.60 13.70
N TYR A 40 2.09 -1.55 12.97
CA TYR A 40 1.82 -1.42 11.54
C TYR A 40 3.12 -1.45 10.73
N ALA A 41 3.10 -2.14 9.61
CA ALA A 41 4.19 -2.14 8.65
C ALA A 41 3.67 -2.20 7.22
N THR A 42 4.40 -1.59 6.30
CA THR A 42 4.13 -1.64 4.86
C THR A 42 5.38 -2.11 4.14
N TRP A 43 5.20 -2.75 2.97
CA TRP A 43 6.27 -3.06 2.04
C TRP A 43 5.89 -2.46 0.69
N TYR A 44 6.77 -1.64 0.12
CA TYR A 44 6.48 -0.88 -1.09
C TYR A 44 7.71 -0.79 -1.98
N SER A 45 7.52 -0.66 -3.29
CA SER A 45 8.61 -0.68 -4.27
C SER A 45 8.34 0.19 -5.47
N ALA A 46 9.39 0.83 -6.00
CA ALA A 46 9.31 1.63 -7.22
C ALA A 46 8.90 0.82 -8.47
N CYS A 47 9.03 -0.51 -8.43
CA CYS A 47 8.65 -1.40 -9.53
C CYS A 47 7.24 -1.99 -9.41
N ASP A 48 6.43 -1.57 -8.42
CA ASP A 48 5.09 -2.15 -8.19
C ASP A 48 4.24 -2.13 -9.46
N GLY A 49 4.21 -0.99 -10.15
CA GLY A 49 3.58 -0.83 -11.46
C GLY A 49 2.05 -0.72 -11.43
N VAL A 50 1.40 -0.96 -10.29
CA VAL A 50 -0.06 -0.79 -10.08
C VAL A 50 -0.36 0.28 -9.05
N ILE A 51 0.44 0.43 -7.99
CA ILE A 51 0.34 1.53 -7.04
C ILE A 51 1.23 2.68 -7.51
N LEU A 52 0.61 3.75 -8.00
CA LEU A 52 1.28 4.90 -8.60
C LEU A 52 0.76 6.22 -8.00
N PRO A 53 1.60 7.04 -7.35
CA PRO A 53 3.01 6.77 -7.04
C PRO A 53 3.15 5.65 -6.00
N TYR A 54 4.17 4.79 -6.13
CA TYR A 54 4.41 3.65 -5.23
C TYR A 54 4.59 4.04 -3.75
N THR A 55 4.93 5.30 -3.49
CA THR A 55 5.03 5.86 -2.13
C THR A 55 3.67 6.06 -1.46
N SER A 56 2.55 5.95 -2.20
CA SER A 56 1.19 6.08 -1.64
C SER A 56 0.80 4.92 -0.72
N THR A 57 1.55 3.82 -0.76
CA THR A 57 1.43 2.66 0.15
C THR A 57 1.88 3.00 1.58
N ARG A 58 2.74 4.00 1.76
CA ARG A 58 3.29 4.34 3.08
C ARG A 58 2.18 4.83 4.02
N LEU A 59 2.28 4.45 5.29
CA LEU A 59 1.39 4.94 6.36
C LEU A 59 2.19 5.72 7.42
N SER A 60 1.65 6.83 7.89
CA SER A 60 2.14 7.55 9.07
C SER A 60 2.09 6.62 10.29
N GLY A 61 3.12 6.62 11.15
CA GLY A 61 3.17 5.74 12.33
C GLY A 61 3.56 4.27 12.06
N ALA A 62 3.60 3.84 10.79
CA ALA A 62 4.01 2.48 10.43
C ALA A 62 5.53 2.34 10.17
N THR A 63 6.03 1.11 10.29
CA THR A 63 7.34 0.71 9.74
C THR A 63 7.23 0.56 8.23
N ASN A 64 7.68 1.57 7.48
CA ASN A 64 7.55 1.60 6.02
C ASN A 64 8.80 1.04 5.33
N ASN A 65 8.73 -0.21 4.85
CA ASN A 65 9.84 -0.94 4.27
C ASN A 65 9.90 -0.76 2.74
N ASN A 66 10.91 -0.02 2.25
CA ASN A 66 11.17 0.05 0.81
C ASN A 66 11.94 -1.22 0.39
N VAL A 67 11.42 -1.94 -0.61
CA VAL A 67 12.05 -3.15 -1.14
C VAL A 67 12.55 -2.94 -2.56
N VAL A 68 13.66 -3.60 -2.89
CA VAL A 68 14.31 -3.46 -4.19
C VAL A 68 13.44 -4.10 -5.27
N CYS A 69 12.98 -3.26 -6.20
CA CYS A 69 12.28 -3.61 -7.43
C CYS A 69 11.36 -4.84 -7.37
N GLN A 70 10.28 -4.72 -6.60
CA GLN A 70 9.22 -5.72 -6.53
C GLN A 70 8.00 -5.27 -7.34
N ASN A 71 7.43 -6.16 -8.14
CA ASN A 71 6.19 -5.91 -8.88
C ASN A 71 4.96 -6.22 -8.02
N HIS A 72 3.81 -5.64 -8.37
CA HIS A 72 2.60 -5.70 -7.56
C HIS A 72 2.19 -7.13 -7.15
N ILE A 73 2.19 -8.07 -8.09
CA ILE A 73 1.79 -9.46 -7.83
C ILE A 73 2.93 -10.32 -7.26
N GLY A 74 4.17 -9.89 -7.43
CA GLY A 74 5.37 -10.59 -6.98
C GLY A 74 5.50 -10.63 -5.46
N TYR A 75 4.92 -9.64 -4.78
CA TYR A 75 4.77 -9.64 -3.32
C TYR A 75 4.12 -10.92 -2.78
N LEU A 76 3.25 -11.59 -3.55
CA LEU A 76 2.56 -12.80 -3.13
C LEU A 76 3.49 -14.00 -2.96
N ALA A 77 4.67 -14.00 -3.61
CA ALA A 77 5.54 -15.17 -3.69
C ALA A 77 7.02 -14.89 -3.34
N ASP A 78 7.41 -13.63 -3.16
CA ASP A 78 8.79 -13.28 -2.82
C ASP A 78 9.13 -13.69 -1.40
N THR A 79 9.90 -14.77 -1.29
CA THR A 79 10.33 -15.35 -0.01
C THR A 79 11.19 -14.40 0.84
N VAL A 80 11.90 -13.45 0.22
CA VAL A 80 12.67 -12.44 0.96
C VAL A 80 11.72 -11.49 1.68
N VAL A 81 10.72 -10.95 0.97
CA VAL A 81 9.70 -10.07 1.55
C VAL A 81 8.84 -10.83 2.56
N LEU A 82 8.36 -12.03 2.22
CA LEU A 82 7.59 -12.87 3.13
C LEU A 82 8.38 -13.21 4.42
N GLY A 83 9.70 -13.41 4.30
CA GLY A 83 10.56 -13.56 5.47
C GLY A 83 10.66 -12.29 6.33
N GLN A 84 10.62 -11.10 5.73
CA GLN A 84 10.56 -9.82 6.48
C GLN A 84 9.23 -9.69 7.22
N VAL A 85 8.11 -10.02 6.56
CA VAL A 85 6.76 -10.04 7.17
C VAL A 85 6.72 -11.00 8.36
N ALA A 86 7.24 -12.22 8.21
CA ALA A 86 7.27 -13.20 9.29
C ALA A 86 8.07 -12.70 10.51
N ARG A 87 9.20 -12.04 10.30
CA ARG A 87 9.99 -11.43 11.39
C ARG A 87 9.25 -10.28 12.07
N PHE A 88 8.54 -9.45 11.32
CA PHE A 88 7.74 -8.35 11.88
C PHE A 88 6.62 -8.89 12.78
N ILE A 89 5.91 -9.93 12.32
CA ILE A 89 4.82 -10.57 13.08
C ILE A 89 5.34 -11.22 14.37
N ALA A 90 6.55 -11.76 14.37
CA ALA A 90 7.16 -12.40 15.54
C ALA A 90 7.72 -11.40 16.58
N SER A 91 7.61 -10.08 16.35
CA SER A 91 8.25 -9.04 17.18
C SER A 91 7.38 -8.49 18.30
#